data_AF-A0A932H9G2-F1
#
_entry.id   AF-A0A932H9G2-F1
#
_cell.length_a   1.000
_cell.length_b   1.000
_cell.length_c   1.000
_cell.angle_alpha   90.00
_cell.angle_beta   90.00
_cell.angle_gamma   90.00
#
_symmetry.space_group_name_H-M   'P 1'
#
loop_
_entity.id
_entity.type
_entity.pdbx_description
1 polymer ?
#
loop_
_entity_poly.entity_id
_entity_poly.type
_entity_poly.pdbx_seq_one_letter_code
_entity_poly.pdbx_strand_id
1 'polypeptide(L)'
;MAASLRRHVEFHGRAGIRLLSGGRGIERKPEETLGEGLLGGLEGNLFSDCAPAYQAKSLEELRAAIGDCRRCKLWPGRTHVVFGVGNHKAKLMFIGEGPGRDEDLQGEPFVGRAGQLLTDIITKGMGLKREDVYIANVVKCRPPENRNPEPDEVESCEPFLKKQIELVKPQIIVALGKFAVQSLLKSKVAITRLRGIWHDYHGIKLMPTFHPAYLLRNPGDKKLVWEDIKKVLKELKAPSA
;
A
#
# COMPACT_ATOMS: atom_id res chain seq x y z
N MET A 1 -2.95 29.76 -11.91
CA MET A 1 -2.47 28.36 -11.92
C MET A 1 -1.45 28.01 -10.82
N ALA A 2 -0.61 28.96 -10.34
CA ALA A 2 0.41 28.67 -9.30
C ALA A 2 -0.12 28.63 -7.85
N ALA A 3 -1.28 29.24 -7.56
CA ALA A 3 -1.82 29.34 -6.20
C ALA A 3 -2.48 28.05 -5.67
N SER A 4 -2.98 27.19 -6.56
CA SER A 4 -3.66 25.93 -6.19
C SER A 4 -2.69 24.82 -5.79
N LEU A 5 -1.43 24.87 -6.25
CA LEU A 5 -0.39 23.92 -5.89
C LEU A 5 0.21 24.21 -4.51
N ARG A 6 0.37 25.50 -4.15
CA ARG A 6 0.97 25.90 -2.86
C ARG A 6 0.11 25.51 -1.65
N ARG A 7 -1.22 25.66 -1.72
CA ARG A 7 -2.13 25.21 -0.64
C ARG A 7 -2.16 23.69 -0.47
N HIS A 8 -1.76 22.93 -1.49
CA HIS A 8 -1.70 21.46 -1.41
C HIS A 8 -0.44 21.02 -0.66
N VAL A 9 0.69 21.71 -0.84
CA VAL A 9 1.96 21.42 -0.16
C VAL A 9 1.85 21.58 1.37
N GLU A 10 1.07 22.54 1.85
CA GLU A 10 0.93 22.83 3.30
C GLU A 10 0.07 21.79 4.04
N PHE A 11 -0.90 21.13 3.39
CA PHE A 11 -1.71 20.09 4.04
C PHE A 11 -0.95 18.76 4.19
N HIS A 12 -0.01 18.47 3.28
CA HIS A 12 0.80 17.24 3.27
C HIS A 12 1.91 17.20 4.34
N GLY A 13 2.23 18.34 4.96
CA GLY A 13 3.20 18.41 6.05
C GLY A 13 2.81 17.62 7.31
N ARG A 14 1.51 17.37 7.54
CA ARG A 14 0.99 16.66 8.72
C ARG A 14 0.88 15.13 8.55
N ALA A 15 1.01 14.60 7.34
CA ALA A 15 0.85 13.16 7.05
C ALA A 15 2.17 12.45 6.66
N GLY A 16 3.30 13.17 6.63
CA GLY A 16 4.61 12.58 6.29
C GLY A 16 4.76 12.17 4.82
N ILE A 17 3.88 12.63 3.93
CA ILE A 17 3.90 12.29 2.50
C ILE A 17 4.49 13.47 1.72
N ARG A 18 5.65 13.27 1.09
CA ARG A 18 6.33 14.30 0.29
C ARG A 18 6.54 13.83 -1.14
N LEU A 19 6.52 14.77 -2.09
CA LEU A 19 6.92 14.49 -3.46
C LEU A 19 8.45 14.46 -3.53
N LEU A 20 9.03 13.40 -4.08
CA LEU A 20 10.48 13.33 -4.26
C LEU A 20 10.86 14.03 -5.57
N SER A 21 11.06 15.35 -5.51
CA SER A 21 11.74 16.08 -6.59
C SER A 21 13.25 15.84 -6.48
N GLY A 22 13.89 15.38 -7.54
CA GLY A 22 15.33 15.13 -7.53
C GLY A 22 16.16 16.40 -7.32
N GLY A 23 17.02 16.40 -6.28
CA GLY A 23 18.23 17.23 -6.22
C GLY A 23 18.33 18.28 -5.09
N ARG A 24 19.29 18.00 -4.17
CA ARG A 24 20.03 18.87 -3.22
C ARG A 24 19.32 19.37 -1.96
N GLY A 25 20.04 19.18 -0.84
CA GLY A 25 19.56 19.24 0.54
C GLY A 25 19.38 20.65 1.10
N ILE A 26 18.61 20.71 2.19
CA ILE A 26 18.39 21.92 3.00
C ILE A 26 18.31 21.51 4.48
N GLU A 27 19.00 22.31 5.29
CA GLU A 27 19.28 22.22 6.73
C GLU A 27 18.05 22.11 7.64
N ARG A 28 18.27 21.51 8.83
CA ARG A 28 17.31 21.45 9.95
C ARG A 28 17.37 22.73 10.79
N LYS A 29 16.23 23.17 11.32
CA LYS A 29 16.11 24.13 12.45
C LYS A 29 15.19 23.55 13.54
N PRO A 30 15.32 24.01 14.80
CA PRO A 30 15.09 23.20 16.00
C PRO A 30 13.63 23.15 16.48
N GLU A 31 13.37 22.14 17.32
CA GLU A 31 12.13 21.81 18.02
C GLU A 31 11.54 22.95 18.85
N GLU A 32 10.22 23.12 18.77
CA GLU A 32 9.42 23.83 19.76
C GLU A 32 8.46 22.84 20.46
N THR A 33 8.44 22.96 21.78
CA THR A 33 7.83 22.08 22.79
C THR A 33 6.31 21.98 22.71
N LEU A 34 5.79 20.75 22.70
CA LEU A 34 4.36 20.44 22.82
C LEU A 34 3.92 20.56 24.28
N GLY A 35 3.06 21.55 24.55
CA GLY A 35 2.37 21.72 25.82
C GLY A 35 1.34 20.61 26.06
N GLU A 36 1.36 20.13 27.29
CA GLU A 36 0.38 19.21 27.89
C GLU A 36 -1.04 19.79 27.81
N GLY A 37 -2.01 18.92 27.51
CA GLY A 37 -3.42 19.24 27.71
C GLY A 37 -4.32 18.89 26.54
N LEU A 38 -4.43 17.61 26.17
CA LEU A 38 -5.57 17.11 25.37
C LEU A 38 -5.81 15.59 25.51
N LEU A 39 -5.39 14.99 26.63
CA LEU A 39 -5.58 13.57 26.93
C LEU A 39 -6.51 13.34 28.14
N GLY A 40 -7.44 14.25 28.39
CA GLY A 40 -8.52 14.03 29.34
C GLY A 40 -9.80 13.67 28.58
N GLY A 41 -10.06 12.38 28.33
CA GLY A 41 -11.42 11.93 27.97
C GLY A 41 -11.60 10.96 26.80
N LEU A 42 -10.61 10.14 26.43
CA LEU A 42 -10.80 9.07 25.43
C LEU A 42 -10.48 7.67 25.99
N GLU A 43 -10.88 7.41 27.23
CA GLU A 43 -10.95 6.04 27.75
C GLU A 43 -12.25 5.39 27.27
N GLY A 44 -12.19 4.80 26.07
CA GLY A 44 -13.32 4.09 25.48
C GLY A 44 -12.92 3.22 24.31
N ASN A 45 -12.47 1.99 24.59
CA ASN A 45 -12.62 0.73 23.82
C ASN A 45 -12.46 0.67 22.28
N LEU A 46 -11.93 1.68 21.59
CA LEU A 46 -11.61 1.57 20.15
C LEU A 46 -10.24 0.93 19.86
N PHE A 47 -9.33 0.93 20.85
CA PHE A 47 -7.95 0.48 20.68
C PHE A 47 -7.66 -0.92 21.25
N SER A 48 -8.60 -1.50 22.01
CA SER A 48 -8.40 -2.79 22.69
C SER A 48 -8.35 -3.97 21.72
N ASP A 49 -9.21 -3.99 20.70
CA ASP A 49 -9.39 -5.16 19.83
C ASP A 49 -8.29 -5.34 18.77
N CYS A 50 -7.42 -4.35 18.60
CA CYS A 50 -6.26 -4.40 17.70
C CYS A 50 -4.91 -4.46 18.45
N ALA A 51 -4.92 -4.36 19.79
CA ALA A 51 -3.71 -4.30 20.60
C ALA A 51 -2.70 -5.44 20.31
N PRO A 52 -3.12 -6.71 20.12
CA PRO A 52 -2.17 -7.79 19.80
C PRO A 52 -1.54 -7.64 18.41
N ALA A 53 -2.32 -7.18 17.42
CA ALA A 53 -1.83 -7.01 16.05
C ALA A 53 -0.78 -5.89 15.95
N TYR A 54 -0.93 -4.83 16.75
CA TYR A 54 0.07 -3.75 16.82
C TYR A 54 1.38 -4.18 17.50
N GLN A 55 1.31 -5.14 18.43
CA GLN A 55 2.47 -5.66 19.16
C GLN A 55 3.23 -6.76 18.43
N ALA A 56 2.68 -7.28 17.32
CA ALA A 56 3.32 -8.32 16.52
C ALA A 56 4.74 -7.93 16.09
N LYS A 57 5.70 -8.83 16.28
CA LYS A 57 7.12 -8.68 15.93
C LYS A 57 7.50 -9.41 14.65
N SER A 58 6.59 -10.21 14.10
CA SER A 58 6.75 -10.95 12.85
C SER A 58 5.44 -10.96 12.05
N LEU A 59 5.53 -11.29 10.75
CA LEU A 59 4.35 -11.41 9.89
C LEU A 59 3.47 -12.60 10.31
N GLU A 60 4.10 -13.64 10.84
CA GLU A 60 3.45 -14.82 11.40
C GLU A 60 2.63 -14.45 12.64
N GLU A 61 3.21 -13.70 13.57
CA GLU A 61 2.50 -13.19 14.75
C GLU A 61 1.36 -12.26 14.34
N LEU A 62 1.58 -11.39 13.34
CA LEU A 62 0.54 -10.51 12.81
C LEU A 62 -0.61 -11.32 12.19
N ARG A 63 -0.29 -12.35 11.39
CA ARG A 63 -1.29 -13.22 10.78
C ARG A 63 -2.11 -13.97 11.83
N ALA A 64 -1.46 -14.45 12.88
CA ALA A 64 -2.09 -15.11 14.01
C ALA A 64 -3.01 -14.15 14.79
N ALA A 65 -2.53 -12.94 15.08
CA ALA A 65 -3.31 -11.90 15.76
C ALA A 65 -4.55 -11.42 14.97
N ILE A 66 -4.47 -11.43 13.63
CA ILE A 66 -5.62 -11.15 12.76
C ILE A 66 -6.67 -12.26 12.86
N GLY A 67 -6.23 -13.53 12.93
CA GLY A 67 -7.11 -14.69 13.10
C GLY A 67 -8.24 -14.77 12.06
N ASP A 68 -9.45 -15.09 12.53
CA ASP A 68 -10.72 -14.99 11.78
C ASP A 68 -11.34 -13.59 11.97
N CYS A 69 -10.65 -12.55 11.50
CA CYS A 69 -11.00 -11.14 11.78
C CYS A 69 -12.46 -10.78 11.48
N ARG A 70 -13.21 -10.22 12.44
CA ARG A 70 -14.62 -9.77 12.25
C ARG A 70 -14.80 -8.25 12.42
N ARG A 71 -13.71 -7.49 12.33
CA ARG A 71 -13.65 -6.07 12.67
C ARG A 71 -14.34 -5.12 11.66
N CYS A 72 -14.74 -5.62 10.49
CA CYS A 72 -15.51 -4.82 9.52
C CYS A 72 -16.52 -5.69 8.76
N LYS A 73 -17.49 -5.03 8.10
CA LYS A 73 -18.62 -5.66 7.38
C LYS A 73 -18.25 -6.57 6.19
N LEU A 74 -16.97 -6.69 5.84
CA LEU A 74 -16.51 -7.62 4.80
C LEU A 74 -16.40 -9.07 5.29
N TRP A 75 -16.38 -9.30 6.61
CA TRP A 75 -16.20 -10.65 7.16
C TRP A 75 -17.27 -11.68 6.79
N PRO A 76 -18.57 -11.35 6.69
CA PRO A 76 -19.60 -12.38 6.45
C PRO A 76 -19.54 -12.99 5.05
N GLY A 77 -19.03 -12.23 4.07
CA GLY A 77 -19.05 -12.62 2.65
C GLY A 77 -17.75 -13.22 2.12
N ARG A 78 -16.69 -13.28 2.93
CA ARG A 78 -15.41 -13.88 2.51
C ARG A 78 -15.43 -15.40 2.71
N THR A 79 -14.64 -16.09 1.91
CA THR A 79 -14.23 -17.48 2.17
C THR A 79 -12.94 -17.50 2.98
N HIS A 80 -11.94 -16.71 2.58
CA HIS A 80 -10.65 -16.63 3.25
C HIS A 80 -10.20 -15.19 3.48
N VAL A 81 -9.45 -14.98 4.57
CA VAL A 81 -8.67 -13.76 4.75
C VAL A 81 -7.42 -13.85 3.87
N VAL A 82 -7.29 -12.92 2.93
CA VAL A 82 -6.16 -12.82 2.01
C VAL A 82 -5.14 -11.85 2.59
N PHE A 83 -4.22 -12.38 3.39
CA PHE A 83 -3.29 -11.59 4.19
C PHE A 83 -2.21 -10.87 3.37
N GLY A 84 -1.47 -11.64 2.57
CA GLY A 84 -0.26 -11.23 1.85
C GLY A 84 0.68 -12.43 1.71
N VAL A 85 1.50 -12.45 0.66
CA VAL A 85 2.45 -13.55 0.37
C VAL A 85 3.77 -13.01 -0.14
N GLY A 86 4.83 -13.82 0.00
CA GLY A 86 6.17 -13.53 -0.54
C GLY A 86 7.25 -13.39 0.53
N ASN A 87 8.38 -12.79 0.18
CA ASN A 87 9.52 -12.68 1.09
C ASN A 87 9.28 -11.68 2.25
N HIS A 88 9.45 -12.14 3.48
CA HIS A 88 9.26 -11.34 4.71
C HIS A 88 10.30 -10.22 4.87
N LYS A 89 11.37 -10.24 4.07
CA LYS A 89 12.42 -9.20 3.99
C LYS A 89 12.54 -8.62 2.57
N ALA A 90 11.44 -8.66 1.80
CA ALA A 90 11.43 -8.18 0.43
C ALA A 90 11.83 -6.70 0.33
N LYS A 91 12.78 -6.38 -0.57
CA LYS A 91 13.12 -4.99 -0.90
C LYS A 91 12.00 -4.28 -1.67
N LEU A 92 11.15 -5.05 -2.36
CA LEU A 92 10.05 -4.56 -3.18
C LEU A 92 8.72 -5.13 -2.67
N MET A 93 7.76 -4.25 -2.43
CA MET A 93 6.40 -4.63 -2.03
C MET A 93 5.38 -4.10 -3.04
N PHE A 94 4.44 -4.95 -3.46
CA PHE A 94 3.29 -4.57 -4.28
C PHE A 94 2.04 -4.48 -3.43
N ILE A 95 1.28 -3.38 -3.56
CA ILE A 95 0.05 -3.15 -2.81
C ILE A 95 -1.10 -2.90 -3.78
N GLY A 96 -2.10 -3.79 -3.78
CA GLY A 96 -3.35 -3.64 -4.50
C GLY A 96 -4.51 -3.13 -3.63
N GLU A 97 -5.71 -3.17 -4.20
CA GLU A 97 -6.94 -2.69 -3.55
C GLU A 97 -7.52 -3.72 -2.56
N GLY A 98 -7.89 -4.89 -3.05
CA GLY A 98 -8.57 -5.93 -2.29
C GLY A 98 -8.60 -7.26 -3.07
N PRO A 99 -9.00 -8.36 -2.42
CA PRO A 99 -9.12 -9.66 -3.06
C PRO A 99 -10.28 -9.70 -4.07
N GLY A 100 -10.09 -10.40 -5.18
CA GLY A 100 -11.16 -10.82 -6.07
C GLY A 100 -11.70 -12.20 -5.68
N ARG A 101 -12.52 -12.79 -6.56
CA ARG A 101 -13.13 -14.11 -6.35
C ARG A 101 -12.09 -15.22 -6.18
N ASP A 102 -11.10 -15.26 -7.07
CA ASP A 102 -10.10 -16.34 -7.09
C ASP A 102 -9.18 -16.24 -5.87
N GLU A 103 -8.83 -15.00 -5.48
CA GLU A 103 -8.05 -14.72 -4.28
C GLU A 103 -8.80 -15.13 -3.00
N ASP A 104 -10.08 -14.82 -2.90
CA ASP A 104 -10.92 -15.20 -1.75
C ASP A 104 -11.04 -16.72 -1.61
N LEU A 105 -11.16 -17.45 -2.72
CA LEU A 105 -11.24 -18.90 -2.69
C LEU A 105 -9.91 -19.58 -2.32
N GLN A 106 -8.78 -18.98 -2.72
CA GLN A 106 -7.45 -19.57 -2.49
C GLN A 106 -6.75 -19.03 -1.22
N GLY A 107 -7.19 -17.90 -0.68
CA GLY A 107 -6.53 -17.24 0.46
C GLY A 107 -5.26 -16.48 0.08
N GLU A 108 -4.93 -16.38 -1.21
CA GLU A 108 -3.70 -15.76 -1.72
C GLU A 108 -3.99 -14.54 -2.61
N PRO A 109 -3.20 -13.45 -2.51
CA PRO A 109 -3.44 -12.24 -3.28
C PRO A 109 -2.97 -12.41 -4.72
N PHE A 110 -3.66 -11.79 -5.67
CA PHE A 110 -3.26 -11.73 -7.08
C PHE A 110 -2.99 -13.13 -7.69
N VAL A 111 -3.97 -14.03 -7.63
CA VAL A 111 -3.92 -15.37 -8.25
C VAL A 111 -4.83 -15.50 -9.48
N GLY A 112 -5.86 -14.65 -9.59
CA GLY A 112 -6.73 -14.59 -10.76
C GLY A 112 -6.05 -13.96 -11.99
N ARG A 113 -6.83 -13.63 -13.04
CA ARG A 113 -6.28 -13.10 -14.32
C ARG A 113 -5.41 -11.84 -14.14
N ALA A 114 -5.85 -10.91 -13.29
CA ALA A 114 -5.08 -9.71 -12.98
C ALA A 114 -3.76 -10.06 -12.25
N GLY A 115 -3.83 -11.08 -11.40
CA GLY A 115 -2.68 -11.63 -10.69
C GLY A 115 -1.66 -12.31 -11.60
N GLN A 116 -2.11 -13.05 -12.61
CA GLN A 116 -1.21 -13.64 -13.61
C GLN A 116 -0.49 -12.57 -14.43
N LEU A 117 -1.16 -11.47 -14.78
CA LEU A 117 -0.49 -10.34 -15.42
C LEU A 117 0.54 -9.68 -14.48
N LEU A 118 0.24 -9.56 -13.18
CA LEU A 118 1.24 -9.09 -12.21
C LEU A 118 2.43 -10.04 -12.11
N THR A 119 2.18 -11.36 -12.07
CA THR A 119 3.24 -12.38 -12.11
C THR A 119 4.10 -12.21 -13.34
N ASP A 120 3.52 -12.01 -14.52
CA ASP A 120 4.26 -11.78 -15.77
C ASP A 120 5.09 -10.49 -15.72
N ILE A 121 4.57 -9.41 -15.12
CA ILE A 121 5.34 -8.18 -14.91
C ILE A 121 6.57 -8.47 -14.02
N ILE A 122 6.41 -9.24 -12.95
CA ILE A 122 7.50 -9.57 -12.01
C ILE A 122 8.51 -10.52 -12.67
N THR A 123 8.05 -11.62 -13.25
CA THR A 123 8.94 -12.70 -13.74
C THR A 123 9.52 -12.39 -15.10
N LYS A 124 8.69 -11.99 -16.07
CA LYS A 124 9.10 -11.74 -17.44
C LYS A 124 9.59 -10.30 -17.63
N GLY A 125 8.95 -9.34 -16.96
CA GLY A 125 9.33 -7.93 -17.05
C GLY A 125 10.54 -7.60 -16.18
N MET A 126 10.47 -7.91 -14.88
CA MET A 126 11.51 -7.52 -13.92
C MET A 126 12.65 -8.53 -13.80
N GLY A 127 12.44 -9.78 -14.24
CA GLY A 127 13.41 -10.87 -14.07
C GLY A 127 13.55 -11.32 -12.62
N LEU A 128 12.55 -11.03 -11.78
CA LEU A 128 12.51 -11.44 -10.36
C LEU A 128 11.60 -12.65 -10.20
N LYS A 129 11.76 -13.42 -9.12
CA LYS A 129 10.76 -14.42 -8.77
C LYS A 129 9.61 -13.77 -8.00
N ARG A 130 8.42 -14.37 -8.10
CA ARG A 130 7.26 -13.90 -7.32
C ARG A 130 7.52 -14.04 -5.82
N GLU A 131 8.28 -15.05 -5.41
CA GLU A 131 8.69 -15.23 -4.02
C GLU A 131 9.70 -14.18 -3.51
N ASP A 132 10.43 -13.47 -4.38
CA ASP A 132 11.44 -12.48 -3.97
C ASP A 132 10.82 -11.16 -3.48
N VAL A 133 9.57 -10.90 -3.86
CA VAL A 133 8.81 -9.69 -3.55
C VAL A 133 7.75 -9.99 -2.51
N TYR A 134 7.17 -8.96 -1.89
CA TYR A 134 5.99 -9.13 -1.03
C TYR A 134 4.75 -8.53 -1.69
N ILE A 135 3.63 -9.26 -1.69
CA ILE A 135 2.40 -8.83 -2.35
C ILE A 135 1.26 -8.81 -1.33
N ALA A 136 0.57 -7.69 -1.22
CA ALA A 136 -0.57 -7.51 -0.34
C ALA A 136 -1.63 -6.59 -0.95
N ASN A 137 -2.76 -6.44 -0.26
CA ASN A 137 -3.83 -5.50 -0.59
C ASN A 137 -4.13 -4.56 0.58
N VAL A 138 -4.79 -3.43 0.33
CA VAL A 138 -5.30 -2.52 1.37
C VAL A 138 -6.30 -3.23 2.27
N VAL A 139 -7.33 -3.85 1.70
CA VAL A 139 -8.26 -4.70 2.46
C VAL A 139 -7.90 -6.19 2.29
N LYS A 140 -8.16 -6.99 3.33
CA LYS A 140 -7.83 -8.43 3.37
C LYS A 140 -9.00 -9.36 3.08
N CYS A 141 -10.20 -8.81 2.87
CA CYS A 141 -11.41 -9.55 2.59
C CYS A 141 -12.01 -9.06 1.28
N ARG A 142 -12.58 -9.97 0.49
CA ARG A 142 -13.22 -9.64 -0.79
C ARG A 142 -14.49 -8.80 -0.56
N PRO A 143 -14.61 -7.60 -1.14
CA PRO A 143 -15.87 -6.87 -1.17
C PRO A 143 -16.96 -7.60 -1.99
N PRO A 144 -18.24 -7.52 -1.59
CA PRO A 144 -19.35 -8.10 -2.35
C PRO A 144 -19.28 -7.72 -3.83
N GLU A 145 -19.45 -8.70 -4.71
CA GLU A 145 -19.44 -8.49 -6.17
C GLU A 145 -18.16 -7.83 -6.72
N ASN A 146 -17.05 -7.85 -5.98
CA ASN A 146 -15.82 -7.11 -6.29
C ASN A 146 -16.04 -5.59 -6.45
N ARG A 147 -17.00 -5.02 -5.70
CA ARG A 147 -17.09 -3.57 -5.57
C ARG A 147 -15.81 -3.01 -4.95
N ASN A 148 -15.64 -1.69 -5.05
CA ASN A 148 -14.53 -1.05 -4.35
C ASN A 148 -14.77 -1.12 -2.82
N PRO A 149 -13.71 -1.22 -2.01
CA PRO A 149 -13.81 -1.09 -0.56
C PRO A 149 -14.35 0.28 -0.14
N GLU A 150 -15.20 0.28 0.87
CA GLU A 150 -15.74 1.48 1.47
C GLU A 150 -14.75 2.10 2.47
N PRO A 151 -14.83 3.42 2.77
CA PRO A 151 -13.87 4.09 3.64
C PRO A 151 -13.71 3.45 5.03
N ASP A 152 -14.81 3.00 5.64
CA ASP A 152 -14.84 2.33 6.95
C ASP A 152 -14.15 0.96 6.90
N GLU A 153 -14.27 0.25 5.78
CA GLU A 153 -13.60 -1.03 5.54
C GLU A 153 -12.09 -0.84 5.39
N VAL A 154 -11.68 0.21 4.68
CA VAL A 154 -10.28 0.59 4.54
C VAL A 154 -9.70 1.00 5.87
N GLU A 155 -10.37 1.87 6.63
CA GLU A 155 -9.94 2.33 7.95
C GLU A 155 -9.75 1.17 8.93
N SER A 156 -10.65 0.19 8.91
CA SER A 156 -10.56 -1.01 9.74
C SER A 156 -9.39 -1.93 9.38
N CYS A 157 -8.96 -1.94 8.11
CA CYS A 157 -7.97 -2.89 7.59
C CYS A 157 -6.56 -2.30 7.41
N GLU A 158 -6.48 -0.98 7.19
CA GLU A 158 -5.24 -0.24 6.97
C GLU A 158 -4.20 -0.46 8.08
N PRO A 159 -4.55 -0.55 9.39
CA PRO A 159 -3.58 -0.85 10.44
C PRO A 159 -2.78 -2.14 10.19
N PHE A 160 -3.41 -3.18 9.64
CA PHE A 160 -2.73 -4.44 9.32
C PHE A 160 -1.75 -4.27 8.16
N LEU A 161 -2.14 -3.51 7.12
CA LEU A 161 -1.23 -3.21 6.02
C LEU A 161 -0.03 -2.37 6.49
N LYS A 162 -0.25 -1.35 7.34
CA LYS A 162 0.82 -0.55 7.93
C LYS A 162 1.78 -1.43 8.72
N LYS A 163 1.26 -2.34 9.54
CA LYS A 163 2.10 -3.28 10.29
C LYS A 163 2.87 -4.24 9.38
N GLN A 164 2.27 -4.71 8.27
CA GLN A 164 3.01 -5.49 7.27
C GLN A 164 4.16 -4.69 6.67
N ILE A 165 3.95 -3.42 6.30
CA ILE A 165 5.01 -2.55 5.76
C ILE A 165 6.12 -2.34 6.80
N GLU A 166 5.77 -2.10 8.07
CA GLU A 166 6.71 -1.93 9.18
C GLU A 166 7.57 -3.19 9.43
N LEU A 167 6.97 -4.38 9.29
CA LEU A 167 7.64 -5.66 9.50
C LEU A 167 8.52 -6.06 8.31
N VAL A 168 8.03 -5.86 7.08
CA VAL A 168 8.78 -6.18 5.84
C VAL A 168 9.92 -5.20 5.59
N LYS A 169 9.72 -3.92 5.95
CA LYS A 169 10.66 -2.81 5.71
C LYS A 169 11.15 -2.74 4.25
N PRO A 170 10.22 -2.67 3.27
CA PRO A 170 10.62 -2.60 1.87
C PRO A 170 11.36 -1.29 1.58
N GLN A 171 12.27 -1.32 0.60
CA GLN A 171 12.90 -0.12 0.07
C GLN A 171 11.96 0.62 -0.88
N ILE A 172 11.12 -0.13 -1.60
CA ILE A 172 10.17 0.40 -2.58
C ILE A 172 8.80 -0.25 -2.42
N ILE A 173 7.76 0.58 -2.46
CA ILE A 173 6.36 0.17 -2.59
C ILE A 173 5.86 0.51 -4.00
N VAL A 174 5.25 -0.45 -4.68
CA VAL A 174 4.51 -0.23 -5.93
C VAL A 174 3.02 -0.31 -5.63
N ALA A 175 2.34 0.83 -5.72
CA ALA A 175 0.91 0.94 -5.46
C ALA A 175 0.11 0.74 -6.76
N LEU A 176 -0.68 -0.32 -6.80
CA LEU A 176 -1.39 -0.78 -7.99
C LEU A 176 -2.80 -0.20 -8.03
N GLY A 177 -3.00 0.80 -8.89
CA GLY A 177 -4.31 1.39 -9.15
C GLY A 177 -4.71 2.51 -8.20
N LYS A 178 -5.87 3.10 -8.50
CA LYS A 178 -6.40 4.27 -7.80
C LYS A 178 -6.52 4.01 -6.30
N PHE A 179 -7.19 2.95 -5.88
CA PHE A 179 -7.53 2.75 -4.47
C PHE A 179 -6.33 2.49 -3.57
N ALA A 180 -5.36 1.70 -4.02
CA ALA A 180 -4.09 1.52 -3.30
C ALA A 180 -3.39 2.87 -3.10
N VAL A 181 -3.30 3.67 -4.16
CA VAL A 181 -2.64 4.98 -4.15
C VAL A 181 -3.38 5.98 -3.27
N GLN A 182 -4.71 6.04 -3.33
CA GLN A 182 -5.51 6.92 -2.48
C GLN A 182 -5.44 6.52 -1.01
N SER A 183 -5.37 5.22 -0.71
CA SER A 183 -5.25 4.72 0.66
C SER A 183 -3.88 5.04 1.27
N LEU A 184 -2.80 4.84 0.50
CA LEU A 184 -1.43 5.07 0.94
C LEU A 184 -1.07 6.56 0.97
N LEU A 185 -1.43 7.33 -0.06
CA LEU A 185 -1.07 8.74 -0.17
C LEU A 185 -2.12 9.71 0.39
N LYS A 186 -3.25 9.19 0.90
CA LYS A 186 -4.41 9.98 1.37
C LYS A 186 -4.80 11.10 0.39
N SER A 187 -4.67 10.82 -0.91
CA SER A 187 -4.82 11.80 -1.99
C SER A 187 -6.10 11.55 -2.78
N LYS A 188 -6.78 12.62 -3.20
CA LYS A 188 -7.93 12.56 -4.12
C LYS A 188 -7.53 12.74 -5.59
N VAL A 189 -6.23 12.93 -5.87
CA VAL A 189 -5.73 13.14 -7.24
C VAL A 189 -5.93 11.88 -8.08
N ALA A 190 -6.31 12.07 -9.35
CA ALA A 190 -6.48 10.97 -10.29
C ALA A 190 -5.17 10.21 -10.53
N ILE A 191 -5.24 8.87 -10.56
CA ILE A 191 -4.09 7.99 -10.77
C ILE A 191 -3.31 8.30 -12.06
N THR A 192 -3.99 8.75 -13.11
CA THR A 192 -3.39 9.15 -14.39
C THR A 192 -2.37 10.29 -14.24
N ARG A 193 -2.51 11.14 -13.21
CA ARG A 193 -1.59 12.23 -12.89
C ARG A 193 -0.49 11.84 -11.90
N LEU A 194 -0.69 10.75 -11.15
CA LEU A 194 0.24 10.29 -10.11
C LEU A 194 1.18 9.20 -10.62
N ARG A 195 0.75 8.39 -11.59
CA ARG A 195 1.52 7.24 -12.05
C ARG A 195 2.88 7.65 -12.60
N GLY A 196 3.90 6.86 -12.29
CA GLY A 196 5.27 7.10 -12.76
C GLY A 196 6.01 8.23 -12.06
N ILE A 197 5.43 8.84 -11.02
CA ILE A 197 6.06 9.88 -10.21
C ILE A 197 6.40 9.29 -8.84
N TRP A 198 7.62 9.52 -8.37
CA TRP A 198 8.05 9.04 -7.06
C TRP A 198 7.43 9.85 -5.93
N HIS A 199 6.88 9.14 -4.94
CA HIS A 199 6.38 9.69 -3.69
C HIS A 199 7.16 9.12 -2.51
N ASP A 200 7.14 9.84 -1.39
CA ASP A 200 7.60 9.33 -0.10
C ASP A 200 6.41 8.82 0.71
N TYR A 201 6.54 7.59 1.21
CA TYR A 201 5.63 6.97 2.16
C TYR A 201 6.41 6.65 3.43
N HIS A 202 6.44 7.60 4.37
CA HIS A 202 7.16 7.44 5.65
C HIS A 202 8.63 7.03 5.47
N GLY A 203 9.34 7.66 4.53
CA GLY A 203 10.74 7.33 4.20
C GLY A 203 10.93 6.18 3.20
N ILE A 204 9.84 5.55 2.74
CA ILE A 204 9.86 4.49 1.73
C ILE A 204 9.48 5.07 0.37
N LYS A 205 10.25 4.76 -0.68
CA LYS A 205 9.92 5.20 -2.05
C LYS A 205 8.66 4.51 -2.54
N LEU A 206 7.66 5.28 -2.96
CA LEU A 206 6.39 4.79 -3.47
C LEU A 206 6.23 5.15 -4.95
N MET A 207 5.98 4.14 -5.79
CA MET A 207 5.66 4.26 -7.21
C MET A 207 4.19 3.92 -7.46
N PRO A 208 3.33 4.91 -7.75
CA PRO A 208 1.99 4.67 -8.25
C PRO A 208 2.04 4.13 -9.69
N THR A 209 1.22 3.13 -10.00
CA THR A 209 1.02 2.67 -11.38
C THR A 209 -0.41 2.14 -11.59
N PHE A 210 -0.76 1.73 -12.81
CA PHE A 210 -2.09 1.18 -13.09
C PHE A 210 -2.25 -0.23 -12.55
N HIS A 211 -3.47 -0.57 -12.15
CA HIS A 211 -3.81 -1.91 -11.68
C HIS A 211 -3.77 -2.92 -12.85
N PRO A 212 -3.29 -4.15 -12.68
CA PRO A 212 -3.29 -5.16 -13.74
C PRO A 212 -4.69 -5.43 -14.34
N ALA A 213 -5.74 -5.39 -13.53
CA ALA A 213 -7.12 -5.53 -14.03
C ALA A 213 -7.54 -4.42 -15.01
N TYR A 214 -6.98 -3.21 -14.88
CA TYR A 214 -7.19 -2.12 -15.84
C TYR A 214 -6.50 -2.43 -17.18
N LEU A 215 -5.30 -2.99 -17.14
CA LEU A 215 -4.54 -3.38 -18.35
C LEU A 215 -5.18 -4.54 -19.12
N LEU A 216 -5.93 -5.42 -18.45
CA LEU A 216 -6.71 -6.46 -19.12
C LEU A 216 -7.82 -5.87 -20.00
N ARG A 217 -8.37 -4.71 -19.61
CA ARG A 217 -9.38 -3.99 -20.41
C ARG A 217 -8.75 -3.00 -21.40
N ASN A 218 -7.57 -2.49 -21.07
CA ASN A 218 -6.84 -1.49 -21.87
C ASN A 218 -5.40 -1.96 -22.16
N PRO A 219 -5.20 -2.94 -23.06
CA PRO A 219 -3.88 -3.52 -23.30
C PRO A 219 -2.84 -2.51 -23.82
N GLY A 220 -3.26 -1.44 -24.51
CA GLY A 220 -2.38 -0.39 -25.02
C GLY A 220 -1.58 0.34 -23.92
N ASP A 221 -2.14 0.41 -22.71
CA ASP A 221 -1.51 1.09 -21.58
C ASP A 221 -0.45 0.23 -20.86
N LYS A 222 -0.22 -1.00 -21.31
CA LYS A 222 0.88 -1.84 -20.80
C LYS A 222 2.24 -1.15 -20.93
N LYS A 223 2.43 -0.36 -21.99
CA LYS A 223 3.66 0.44 -22.19
C LYS A 223 3.88 1.43 -21.04
N LEU A 224 2.82 2.06 -20.55
CA LEU A 224 2.89 3.03 -19.46
C LEU A 224 3.33 2.34 -18.16
N VAL A 225 2.71 1.21 -17.81
CA VAL A 225 3.14 0.44 -16.62
C VAL A 225 4.57 -0.04 -16.78
N TRP A 226 4.99 -0.45 -17.97
CA TRP A 226 6.38 -0.83 -18.22
C TRP A 226 7.37 0.32 -18.01
N GLU A 227 7.01 1.55 -18.36
CA GLU A 227 7.83 2.74 -18.07
C GLU A 227 7.98 2.99 -16.57
N ASP A 228 6.93 2.74 -15.78
CA ASP A 228 6.97 2.86 -14.32
C ASP A 228 7.87 1.77 -13.71
N ILE A 229 7.71 0.53 -14.16
CA ILE A 229 8.50 -0.61 -13.68
C ILE A 229 9.98 -0.46 -14.03
N LYS A 230 10.33 0.11 -15.19
CA LYS A 230 11.74 0.43 -15.51
C LYS A 230 12.36 1.41 -14.52
N LYS A 231 11.61 2.40 -14.03
CA LYS A 231 12.08 3.31 -12.97
C LYS A 231 12.31 2.56 -11.66
N VAL A 232 11.40 1.66 -11.30
CA VAL A 232 11.52 0.80 -10.11
C VAL A 232 12.76 -0.09 -10.20
N LEU A 233 12.99 -0.74 -11.35
CA LEU A 233 14.18 -1.58 -11.59
C LEU A 233 15.49 -0.79 -11.48
N LYS A 234 15.51 0.43 -12.02
CA LYS A 234 16.68 1.32 -11.91
C LYS A 234 16.97 1.66 -10.45
N GLU A 235 15.93 1.93 -9.67
CA GLU A 235 16.04 2.26 -8.25
C GLU A 235 16.47 1.06 -7.39
N LEU A 236 15.93 -0.15 -7.65
CA LEU A 236 16.34 -1.37 -6.93
C LEU A 236 17.81 -1.74 -7.12
N LYS A 237 18.40 -1.34 -8.24
CA LYS A 237 19.83 -1.56 -8.55
C LYS A 237 20.73 -0.46 -7.98
N ALA A 238 20.18 0.67 -7.55
CA ALA A 238 20.97 1.74 -6.97
C ALA A 238 21.53 1.29 -5.60
N PRO A 239 22.79 1.62 -5.27
CA PRO A 239 23.30 1.40 -3.92
C PRO A 239 22.40 2.12 -2.91
N SER A 240 22.14 1.47 -1.77
CA SER A 240 21.47 2.13 -0.65
C SER A 240 22.35 3.29 -0.20
N ALA A 241 21.87 4.52 -0.37
CA ALA A 241 22.57 5.75 0.01
C ALA A 241 22.64 5.92 1.53
#